data_AF-A0A820IE22-F1
#
_entry.id   AF-A0A820IE22-F1
#
_cell.length_a   1.000
_cell.length_b   1.000
_cell.length_c   1.000
_cell.angle_alpha   90.00
_cell.angle_beta   90.00
_cell.angle_gamma   90.00
#
_symmetry.space_group_name_H-M   'P 1'
#
loop_
_entity.id
_entity.type
_entity.pdbx_description
1 polymer ?
#
loop_
_entity_poly.entity_id
_entity_poly.type
_entity_poly.pdbx_seq_one_letter_code
_entity_poly.pdbx_strand_id
1 'polypeptide(L)'
;MLTTTGITYIADQQRKFTIPQENVTFQTLTGLLSIEEEKYRRCPNLDMVIGQLDFDFYYELLPTIARWASDHTHLSNPIMPLHAGTTARVTYAAAQVRYILANAFFLNTTKGYGSIDLTILYNSLFDNMAMERIRCLIEYFRRSSQENGNDDYREISIERYSYAGEQPDWEKQMIAIKASKVNVFTKRMEDAKEAQGFVDFANRQIHIHLIFPSATQEEILCE
;
A
#
# COMPACT_ATOMS: atom_id res chain seq x y z
N MET A 1 43.93 6.05 34.39
CA MET A 1 43.04 6.94 33.62
C MET A 1 43.08 6.51 32.17
N LEU A 2 41.94 6.00 31.70
CA LEU A 2 41.48 5.80 30.32
C LEU A 2 42.45 5.16 29.30
N THR A 3 42.37 3.84 29.21
CA THR A 3 42.71 3.03 28.04
C THR A 3 41.56 3.05 27.03
N THR A 4 41.89 3.39 25.80
CA THR A 4 41.05 3.32 24.60
C THR A 4 40.76 1.86 24.24
N THR A 5 39.49 1.47 24.15
CA THR A 5 39.06 0.22 23.52
C THR A 5 38.08 0.56 22.41
N GLY A 6 38.49 0.26 21.17
CA GLY A 6 37.66 0.38 19.99
C GLY A 6 36.57 -0.69 19.96
N ILE A 7 35.43 -0.31 19.38
CA ILE A 7 34.43 -1.27 18.90
C ILE A 7 34.32 -1.05 17.40
N THR A 8 34.75 -2.08 16.68
CA THR A 8 34.61 -2.24 15.23
C THR A 8 33.16 -2.61 14.93
N TYR A 9 32.45 -1.81 14.14
CA TYR A 9 31.25 -2.25 13.45
C TYR A 9 31.58 -2.42 11.96
N ILE A 10 31.57 -3.68 11.51
CA ILE A 10 31.67 -4.03 10.10
C ILE A 10 30.25 -4.01 9.51
N ALA A 11 30.05 -3.06 8.60
CA ALA A 11 29.17 -3.00 7.44
C ALA A 11 27.78 -3.66 7.48
N ASP A 12 26.76 -2.84 7.18
CA ASP A 12 25.89 -3.19 6.05
C ASP A 12 25.59 -1.94 5.20
N GLN A 13 25.62 -2.11 3.88
CA GLN A 13 25.75 -1.05 2.89
C GLN A 13 24.45 -0.23 2.73
N GLN A 14 24.40 0.97 3.31
CA GLN A 14 23.47 1.99 2.83
C GLN A 14 23.99 2.59 1.52
N ARG A 15 23.49 2.10 0.38
CA ARG A 15 23.59 2.83 -0.89
C ARG A 15 22.68 4.05 -0.81
N LYS A 16 23.27 5.22 -0.53
CA LYS A 16 22.64 6.51 -0.80
C LYS A 16 22.47 6.65 -2.31
N PHE A 17 21.24 6.57 -2.79
CA PHE A 17 20.91 6.96 -4.17
C PHE A 17 20.71 8.48 -4.19
N THR A 18 21.69 9.19 -4.72
CA THR A 18 21.54 10.61 -5.05
C THR A 18 21.13 10.69 -6.52
N ILE A 19 19.87 11.08 -6.79
CA ILE A 19 19.42 11.40 -8.15
C ILE A 19 19.83 12.86 -8.42
N PRO A 20 20.61 13.16 -9.47
CA PRO A 20 20.94 14.53 -9.82
C PRO A 20 19.66 15.25 -10.26
N GLN A 21 19.36 16.38 -9.62
CA GLN A 21 18.38 17.33 -10.12
C GLN A 21 18.99 18.05 -11.32
N GLU A 22 18.89 17.48 -12.52
CA GLU A 22 18.92 18.22 -13.79
C GLU A 22 18.72 17.24 -14.97
N ASN A 23 17.65 17.47 -15.75
CA ASN A 23 17.36 16.91 -17.08
C ASN A 23 17.66 15.41 -17.29
N VAL A 24 16.79 14.55 -16.75
CA VAL A 24 16.79 13.12 -17.06
C VAL A 24 16.05 12.88 -18.38
N THR A 25 16.78 12.90 -19.49
CA THR A 25 16.36 12.23 -20.73
C THR A 25 16.60 10.72 -20.62
N PHE A 26 15.70 9.93 -21.20
CA PHE A 26 15.58 8.46 -21.12
C PHE A 26 16.89 7.64 -21.27
N GLN A 27 17.94 8.22 -21.84
CA GLN A 27 19.25 7.58 -22.04
C GLN A 27 20.15 7.50 -20.79
N THR A 28 19.88 8.29 -19.74
CA THR A 28 20.74 8.26 -18.53
C THR A 28 20.35 7.15 -17.54
N LEU A 29 19.21 6.48 -17.75
CA LEU A 29 18.77 5.33 -16.94
C LEU A 29 19.35 3.99 -17.42
N THR A 30 19.97 3.93 -18.60
CA THR A 30 20.47 2.68 -19.21
C THR A 30 21.97 2.42 -18.97
N GLY A 31 22.66 3.26 -18.19
CA GLY A 31 24.13 3.21 -18.06
C GLY A 31 24.70 2.41 -16.87
N LEU A 32 23.87 1.83 -16.00
CA LEU A 32 24.32 1.24 -14.72
C LEU A 32 23.82 -0.18 -14.45
N LEU A 33 23.30 -0.87 -15.46
CA LEU A 33 22.64 -2.16 -15.29
C LEU A 33 23.27 -3.21 -16.19
N SER A 34 24.27 -3.93 -15.67
CA SER A 34 24.77 -5.14 -16.31
C SER A 34 24.76 -6.26 -15.27
N ILE A 35 23.94 -7.28 -15.53
CA ILE A 35 23.80 -8.60 -14.87
C ILE A 35 22.48 -8.84 -14.06
N GLU A 36 21.74 -7.81 -13.62
CA GLU A 36 20.41 -7.99 -12.98
C GLU A 36 19.18 -7.71 -13.89
N GLU A 37 19.39 -7.26 -15.13
CA GLU A 37 18.32 -6.79 -16.04
C GLU A 37 17.33 -7.86 -16.52
N GLU A 38 17.69 -9.15 -16.45
CA GLU A 38 16.84 -10.20 -17.02
C GLU A 38 15.64 -10.56 -16.13
N LYS A 39 15.70 -10.22 -14.83
CA LYS A 39 14.62 -10.49 -13.88
C LYS A 39 13.53 -9.41 -13.82
N TYR A 40 13.82 -8.21 -14.34
CA TYR A 40 12.90 -7.07 -14.41
C TYR A 40 12.27 -6.90 -15.80
N ARG A 41 12.45 -7.87 -16.70
CA ARG A 41 12.44 -7.56 -18.13
C ARG A 41 11.09 -7.29 -18.77
N ARG A 42 9.95 -7.66 -18.15
CA ARG A 42 8.60 -7.18 -18.52
C ARG A 42 7.66 -7.36 -17.34
N CYS A 43 6.81 -6.38 -17.10
CA CYS A 43 5.67 -6.51 -16.19
C CYS A 43 4.43 -6.75 -17.07
N PRO A 44 4.20 -7.98 -17.58
CA PRO A 44 3.25 -8.22 -18.68
C PRO A 44 1.85 -7.69 -18.38
N ASN A 45 1.37 -7.86 -17.14
CA ASN A 45 0.05 -7.36 -16.78
C ASN A 45 0.01 -5.83 -16.72
N LEU A 46 1.06 -5.18 -16.23
CA LEU A 46 1.15 -3.72 -16.22
C LEU A 46 1.20 -3.18 -17.66
N ASP A 47 2.02 -3.78 -18.52
CA ASP A 47 2.14 -3.40 -19.94
C ASP A 47 0.79 -3.57 -20.66
N MET A 48 0.08 -4.67 -20.40
CA MET A 48 -1.25 -4.92 -20.97
C MET A 48 -2.28 -3.91 -20.49
N VAL A 49 -2.30 -3.60 -19.19
CA VAL A 49 -3.21 -2.60 -18.63
C VAL A 49 -2.91 -1.23 -19.23
N ILE A 50 -1.64 -0.81 -19.27
CA ILE A 50 -1.23 0.46 -19.87
C ILE A 50 -1.68 0.54 -21.33
N GLY A 51 -1.53 -0.53 -22.11
CA GLY A 51 -1.98 -0.60 -23.50
C GLY A 51 -3.50 -0.51 -23.72
N GLN A 52 -4.29 -0.58 -22.65
CA GLN A 52 -5.76 -0.52 -22.67
C GLN A 52 -6.32 0.79 -22.08
N LEU A 53 -5.46 1.68 -21.58
CA LEU A 53 -5.88 2.97 -21.03
C LEU A 53 -6.34 3.92 -22.14
N ASP A 54 -7.22 4.84 -21.78
CA ASP A 54 -7.74 5.90 -22.65
C ASP A 54 -6.88 7.18 -22.63
N PHE A 55 -5.71 7.14 -22.00
CA PHE A 55 -4.76 8.26 -21.84
C PHE A 55 -3.30 7.78 -21.92
N ASP A 56 -2.36 8.71 -22.14
CA ASP A 56 -0.94 8.37 -22.17
C ASP A 56 -0.39 8.24 -20.74
N PHE A 57 -0.34 7.00 -20.24
CA PHE A 57 0.17 6.71 -18.90
C PHE A 57 1.59 7.26 -18.66
N TYR A 58 2.48 7.14 -19.63
CA TYR A 58 3.89 7.50 -19.47
C TYR A 58 4.10 9.01 -19.45
N TYR A 59 3.27 9.76 -20.17
CA TYR A 59 3.34 11.21 -20.21
C TYR A 59 2.50 11.88 -19.11
N GLU A 60 1.28 11.39 -18.89
CA GLU A 60 0.30 12.08 -18.05
C GLU A 60 0.37 11.69 -16.57
N LEU A 61 0.66 10.41 -16.25
CA LEU A 61 0.51 9.89 -14.89
C LEU A 61 1.82 9.43 -14.26
N LEU A 62 2.65 8.69 -14.99
CA LEU A 62 3.90 8.14 -14.49
C LEU A 62 4.84 9.20 -13.87
N PRO A 63 5.03 10.41 -14.46
CA PRO A 63 5.87 11.44 -13.85
C PRO A 63 5.34 11.90 -12.49
N THR A 64 4.02 11.91 -12.32
CA THR A 64 3.37 12.26 -11.05
C THR A 64 3.61 11.19 -10.00
N ILE A 65 3.44 9.91 -10.35
CA ILE A 65 3.73 8.79 -9.43
C ILE A 65 5.22 8.79 -9.04
N ALA A 66 6.12 9.02 -9.99
CA ALA A 66 7.56 9.12 -9.74
C ALA A 66 7.92 10.29 -8.80
N ARG A 67 7.27 11.44 -8.98
CA ARG A 67 7.42 12.58 -8.07
C ARG A 67 6.96 12.24 -6.66
N TRP A 68 5.81 11.58 -6.50
CA TRP A 68 5.34 11.15 -5.18
C TRP A 68 6.27 10.12 -4.54
N ALA A 69 6.80 9.18 -5.30
CA ALA A 69 7.74 8.18 -4.78
C ALA A 69 9.06 8.78 -4.29
N SER A 70 9.48 9.91 -4.88
CA SER A 70 10.73 10.62 -4.53
C SER A 70 10.55 11.73 -3.49
N ASP A 71 9.30 12.04 -3.09
CA ASP A 71 9.02 13.09 -2.11
C ASP A 71 9.23 12.61 -0.67
N HIS A 72 10.48 12.64 -0.22
CA HIS A 72 10.85 12.25 1.14
C HIS A 72 10.39 13.21 2.24
N THR A 73 9.83 14.38 1.89
CA THR A 73 9.36 15.36 2.90
C THR A 73 8.24 14.80 3.79
N HIS A 74 7.54 13.78 3.29
CA HIS A 74 6.44 13.11 3.95
C HIS A 74 6.88 12.00 4.94
N LEU A 75 8.15 11.57 4.91
CA LEU A 75 8.71 10.59 5.84
C LEU A 75 9.59 11.25 6.89
N SER A 76 9.01 12.09 7.75
CA SER A 76 9.75 12.63 8.90
C SER A 76 10.09 11.56 9.94
N ASN A 77 9.35 10.45 9.96
CA ASN A 77 9.56 9.32 10.88
C ASN A 77 9.40 7.98 10.14
N PRO A 78 10.11 6.92 10.58
CA PRO A 78 9.86 5.56 10.11
C PRO A 78 8.39 5.16 10.32
N ILE A 79 7.83 4.39 9.39
CA ILE A 79 6.50 3.79 9.52
C ILE A 79 6.51 2.90 10.76
N MET A 80 5.63 3.20 11.72
CA MET A 80 5.58 2.47 12.98
C MET A 80 4.80 1.15 12.79
N PRO A 81 5.43 -0.02 13.04
CA PRO A 81 4.73 -1.30 12.96
C PRO A 81 3.71 -1.45 14.10
N LEU A 82 2.51 -1.92 13.77
CA LEU A 82 1.47 -2.27 14.74
C LEU A 82 1.60 -3.75 15.16
N HIS A 83 2.34 -3.99 16.25
CA HIS A 83 2.69 -5.34 16.70
C HIS A 83 1.49 -6.16 17.22
N ALA A 84 1.58 -7.48 17.07
CA ALA A 84 0.58 -8.39 17.63
C ALA A 84 0.49 -8.27 19.15
N GLY A 85 -0.73 -8.33 19.69
CA GLY A 85 -0.98 -8.21 21.13
C GLY A 85 -0.92 -6.78 21.68
N THR A 86 -0.64 -5.77 20.86
CA THR A 86 -0.68 -4.36 21.29
C THR A 86 -1.95 -3.68 20.78
N THR A 87 -2.40 -2.68 21.56
CA THR A 87 -3.35 -1.68 21.11
C THR A 87 -2.57 -0.44 20.72
N ALA A 88 -2.61 -0.07 19.45
CA ALA A 88 -1.85 1.05 18.93
C ALA A 88 -2.56 1.65 17.70
N ARG A 89 -2.35 2.95 17.50
CA ARG A 89 -2.90 3.72 16.38
C ARG A 89 -1.81 4.53 15.72
N VAL A 90 -1.87 4.60 14.40
CA VAL A 90 -1.08 5.50 13.57
C VAL A 90 -2.02 6.31 12.69
N THR A 91 -1.67 7.55 12.42
CA THR A 91 -2.41 8.41 11.50
C THR A 91 -1.45 8.92 10.45
N TYR A 92 -1.88 8.85 9.19
CA TYR A 92 -1.12 9.31 8.03
C TYR A 92 -1.91 10.38 7.30
N ALA A 93 -1.23 11.41 6.82
CA ALA A 93 -1.79 12.28 5.80
C ALA A 93 -1.96 11.50 4.48
N ALA A 94 -2.95 11.86 3.67
CA ALA A 94 -3.15 11.24 2.35
C ALA A 94 -1.89 11.31 1.46
N ALA A 95 -1.10 12.39 1.56
CA ALA A 95 0.19 12.50 0.87
C ALA A 95 1.20 11.42 1.28
N GLN A 96 1.24 11.04 2.57
CA GLN A 96 2.09 9.95 3.06
C GLN A 96 1.63 8.60 2.51
N VAL A 97 0.32 8.37 2.44
CA VAL A 97 -0.23 7.14 1.85
C VAL A 97 0.13 7.05 0.36
N ARG A 98 -0.01 8.15 -0.39
CA ARG A 98 0.43 8.22 -1.80
C ARG A 98 1.91 7.91 -1.97
N TYR A 99 2.76 8.48 -1.12
CA TYR A 99 4.20 8.18 -1.12
C TYR A 99 4.46 6.67 -0.94
N ILE A 100 3.78 6.03 0.02
CA ILE A 100 3.93 4.60 0.31
C ILE A 100 3.48 3.76 -0.88
N LEU A 101 2.28 4.04 -1.42
CA LEU A 101 1.73 3.32 -2.57
C LEU A 101 2.55 3.55 -3.84
N ALA A 102 3.08 4.75 -4.06
CA ALA A 102 3.96 5.04 -5.21
C ALA A 102 5.28 4.25 -5.11
N ASN A 103 5.86 4.14 -3.91
CA ASN A 103 7.03 3.26 -3.70
C ASN A 103 6.68 1.78 -3.90
N ALA A 104 5.52 1.32 -3.46
CA ALA A 104 5.03 -0.03 -3.75
C ALA A 104 4.85 -0.28 -5.25
N PHE A 105 4.33 0.71 -5.99
CA PHE A 105 4.16 0.67 -7.44
C PHE A 105 5.49 0.46 -8.19
N PHE A 106 6.57 1.13 -7.74
CA PHE A 106 7.92 0.95 -8.27
C PHE A 106 8.68 -0.23 -7.65
N LEU A 107 8.03 -1.07 -6.85
CA LEU A 107 8.65 -2.18 -6.13
C LEU A 107 9.80 -1.74 -5.19
N ASN A 108 9.78 -0.49 -4.75
CA ASN A 108 10.77 0.12 -3.85
C ASN A 108 10.35 -0.03 -2.38
N THR A 109 10.06 -1.25 -1.95
CA THR A 109 9.64 -1.55 -0.58
C THR A 109 10.53 -2.62 0.03
N THR A 110 10.91 -2.45 1.29
CA THR A 110 11.68 -3.46 2.02
C THR A 110 10.75 -4.56 2.54
N LYS A 111 11.22 -5.82 2.49
CA LYS A 111 10.47 -6.96 3.04
C LYS A 111 10.57 -6.97 4.56
N GLY A 112 9.43 -7.08 5.24
CA GLY A 112 9.35 -7.16 6.70
C GLY A 112 8.21 -8.07 7.15
N TYR A 113 7.13 -7.48 7.65
CA TYR A 113 5.99 -8.17 8.29
C TYR A 113 4.82 -8.45 7.33
N GLY A 114 5.12 -8.56 6.04
CA GLY A 114 4.20 -8.53 4.92
C GLY A 114 4.81 -7.72 3.78
N SER A 115 4.25 -7.85 2.58
CA SER A 115 4.65 -7.05 1.44
C SER A 115 3.47 -6.37 0.80
N ILE A 116 3.63 -5.07 0.58
CA ILE A 116 2.75 -4.28 -0.28
C ILE A 116 3.30 -4.20 -1.71
N ASP A 117 4.44 -4.85 -1.99
CA ASP A 117 5.01 -4.87 -3.33
C ASP A 117 4.06 -5.51 -4.34
N LEU A 118 4.04 -4.97 -5.55
CA LEU A 118 3.12 -5.40 -6.61
C LEU A 118 3.73 -6.45 -7.54
N THR A 119 4.84 -7.08 -7.15
CA THR A 119 5.58 -8.01 -8.00
C THR A 119 4.67 -9.14 -8.48
N ILE A 120 3.83 -9.67 -7.59
CA ILE A 120 2.92 -10.78 -7.92
C ILE A 120 1.83 -10.33 -8.90
N LEU A 121 1.27 -9.12 -8.72
CA LEU A 121 0.30 -8.58 -9.66
C LEU A 121 0.92 -8.35 -11.04
N TYR A 122 2.14 -7.83 -11.11
CA TYR A 122 2.80 -7.53 -12.38
C TYR A 122 3.21 -8.77 -13.17
N ASN A 123 3.59 -9.85 -12.47
CA ASN A 123 4.21 -11.03 -13.07
C ASN A 123 3.29 -12.26 -13.14
N SER A 124 2.05 -12.20 -12.64
CA SER A 124 1.07 -13.28 -12.76
C SER A 124 0.57 -13.40 -14.20
N LEU A 125 1.19 -14.27 -14.99
CA LEU A 125 0.98 -14.35 -16.44
C LEU A 125 -0.50 -14.35 -16.84
N PHE A 126 -0.95 -13.25 -17.45
CA PHE A 126 -2.28 -13.07 -18.04
C PHE A 126 -3.44 -13.29 -17.07
N ASP A 127 -3.23 -12.97 -15.80
CA ASP A 127 -4.27 -13.05 -14.79
C ASP A 127 -5.20 -11.83 -14.90
N ASN A 128 -6.44 -12.05 -15.33
CA ASN A 128 -7.45 -11.01 -15.46
C ASN A 128 -7.68 -10.26 -14.14
N MET A 129 -7.65 -10.98 -13.01
CA MET A 129 -7.84 -10.34 -11.72
C MET A 129 -6.68 -9.42 -11.40
N ALA A 130 -5.45 -9.86 -11.63
CA ALA A 130 -4.27 -9.01 -11.45
C ALA A 130 -4.36 -7.73 -12.28
N MET A 131 -4.81 -7.84 -13.54
CA MET A 131 -5.00 -6.68 -14.41
C MET A 131 -6.07 -5.71 -13.89
N GLU A 132 -7.23 -6.20 -13.41
CA GLU A 132 -8.25 -5.33 -12.82
C GLU A 132 -7.73 -4.62 -11.56
N ARG A 133 -7.03 -5.34 -10.69
CA ARG A 133 -6.40 -4.76 -9.49
C ARG A 133 -5.39 -3.66 -9.84
N ILE A 134 -4.58 -3.87 -10.87
CA ILE A 134 -3.65 -2.86 -11.39
C ILE A 134 -4.43 -1.64 -11.93
N ARG A 135 -5.55 -1.85 -12.63
CA ARG A 135 -6.40 -0.74 -13.11
C ARG A 135 -6.99 0.07 -11.96
N CYS A 136 -7.48 -0.57 -10.91
CA CYS A 136 -7.96 0.11 -9.71
C CYS A 136 -6.87 1.01 -9.11
N LEU A 137 -5.64 0.50 -8.98
CA LEU A 137 -4.52 1.27 -8.48
C LEU A 137 -4.12 2.45 -9.39
N ILE A 138 -4.11 2.24 -10.70
CA ILE A 138 -3.84 3.31 -11.68
C ILE A 138 -4.93 4.39 -11.60
N GLU A 139 -6.20 3.99 -11.49
CA GLU A 139 -7.31 4.93 -11.34
C GLU A 139 -7.24 5.70 -10.02
N TYR A 140 -6.81 5.05 -8.92
CA TYR A 140 -6.53 5.73 -7.66
C TYR A 140 -5.48 6.83 -7.84
N PHE A 141 -4.36 6.55 -8.52
CA PHE A 141 -3.33 7.55 -8.77
C PHE A 141 -3.83 8.67 -9.68
N ARG A 142 -4.61 8.33 -10.72
CA ARG A 142 -5.20 9.30 -11.66
C ARG A 142 -6.16 10.25 -10.94
N ARG A 143 -7.09 9.74 -10.14
CA ARG A 143 -8.00 10.58 -9.36
C ARG A 143 -7.25 11.42 -8.33
N SER A 144 -6.27 10.82 -7.66
CA SER A 144 -5.42 11.53 -6.71
C SER A 144 -4.66 12.68 -7.35
N SER A 145 -4.22 12.57 -8.61
CA SER A 145 -3.51 13.63 -9.31
C SER A 145 -4.44 14.74 -9.79
N GLN A 146 -5.68 14.41 -10.17
CA GLN A 146 -6.68 15.34 -10.69
C GLN A 146 -7.42 16.10 -9.59
N GLU A 147 -7.89 15.40 -8.55
CA GLU A 147 -8.83 15.95 -7.57
C GLU A 147 -8.12 16.69 -6.44
N ASN A 148 -6.92 16.25 -6.06
CA ASN A 148 -6.39 16.57 -4.74
C ASN A 148 -5.07 17.35 -4.73
N GLY A 149 -4.45 17.60 -5.89
CA GLY A 149 -3.21 18.39 -5.98
C GLY A 149 -2.20 18.07 -4.86
N ASN A 150 -1.56 19.10 -4.30
CA ASN A 150 -0.80 18.99 -3.05
C ASN A 150 -1.67 19.24 -1.80
N ASP A 151 -2.98 19.44 -1.95
CA ASP A 151 -3.89 19.99 -0.94
C ASP A 151 -4.84 18.93 -0.34
N ASP A 152 -4.48 17.65 -0.46
CA ASP A 152 -5.22 16.56 0.20
C ASP A 152 -4.95 16.53 1.72
N TYR A 153 -5.79 17.21 2.48
CA TYR A 153 -5.69 17.26 3.95
C TYR A 153 -6.38 16.10 4.66
N ARG A 154 -6.82 15.06 3.94
CA ARG A 154 -7.44 13.89 4.58
C ARG A 154 -6.42 13.15 5.44
N GLU A 155 -6.87 12.73 6.61
CA GLU A 155 -6.12 11.88 7.51
C GLU A 155 -6.67 10.46 7.48
N ILE A 156 -5.78 9.48 7.35
CA ILE A 156 -6.07 8.05 7.38
C ILE A 156 -5.54 7.50 8.69
N SER A 157 -6.42 7.07 9.57
CA SER A 157 -6.04 6.39 10.81
C SER A 157 -6.13 4.88 10.65
N ILE A 158 -5.05 4.20 11.03
CA ILE A 158 -4.98 2.74 11.12
C ILE A 158 -4.82 2.38 12.60
N GLU A 159 -5.74 1.57 13.10
CA GLU A 159 -5.74 1.13 14.49
C GLU A 159 -5.68 -0.39 14.57
N ARG A 160 -4.77 -0.89 15.41
CA ARG A 160 -4.80 -2.25 15.89
C ARG A 160 -5.34 -2.22 17.30
N TYR A 161 -6.45 -2.92 17.52
CA TYR A 161 -7.06 -3.06 18.84
C TYR A 161 -6.88 -4.48 19.36
N SER A 162 -6.32 -4.61 20.57
CA SER A 162 -6.26 -5.86 21.32
C SER A 162 -7.20 -5.77 22.52
N TYR A 163 -8.26 -6.57 22.52
CA TYR A 163 -9.16 -6.65 23.65
C TYR A 163 -8.45 -7.33 24.83
N ALA A 164 -8.22 -6.56 25.90
CA ALA A 164 -7.56 -7.04 27.12
C ALA A 164 -8.55 -7.41 28.24
N GLY A 165 -9.86 -7.29 27.98
CA GLY A 165 -10.89 -7.66 28.94
C GLY A 165 -11.09 -9.17 29.03
N GLU A 166 -11.81 -9.59 30.06
CA GLU A 166 -12.30 -10.96 30.14
C GLU A 166 -13.33 -11.20 29.02
N GLN A 167 -13.26 -12.37 28.38
CA GLN A 167 -14.31 -12.75 27.46
C GLN A 167 -15.66 -12.74 28.19
N PRO A 168 -16.70 -12.13 27.61
CA PRO A 168 -18.00 -12.12 28.26
C PRO A 168 -18.50 -13.55 28.47
N ASP A 169 -19.08 -13.80 29.64
CA ASP A 169 -19.78 -15.04 29.93
C ASP A 169 -21.13 -15.01 29.20
N TRP A 170 -21.14 -15.55 27.99
CA TRP A 170 -22.31 -15.56 27.10
C TRP A 170 -23.50 -16.32 27.70
N GLU A 171 -23.26 -17.28 28.59
CA GLU A 171 -24.34 -18.03 29.26
C GLU A 171 -25.04 -17.19 30.32
N LYS A 172 -24.30 -16.28 30.97
CA LYS A 172 -24.83 -15.36 31.99
C LYS A 172 -25.31 -14.03 31.43
N GLN A 173 -25.00 -13.72 30.17
CA GLN A 173 -25.45 -12.49 29.53
C GLN A 173 -26.94 -12.55 29.19
N MET A 174 -27.77 -11.93 30.03
CA MET A 174 -29.20 -11.76 29.82
C MET A 174 -29.56 -10.48 29.03
N ILE A 175 -28.62 -9.92 28.26
CA ILE A 175 -28.86 -8.69 27.49
C ILE A 175 -29.77 -9.04 26.30
N ALA A 176 -31.01 -8.56 26.34
CA ALA A 176 -31.95 -8.75 25.25
C ALA A 176 -31.42 -8.08 23.96
N ILE A 177 -31.18 -8.91 22.93
CA ILE A 177 -30.84 -8.42 21.59
C ILE A 177 -32.07 -7.69 21.05
N LYS A 178 -31.92 -6.39 20.77
CA LYS A 178 -32.98 -5.58 20.15
C LYS A 178 -33.06 -5.90 18.66
N ALA A 179 -33.68 -7.04 18.33
CA ALA A 179 -33.85 -7.50 16.95
C ALA A 179 -34.52 -6.45 16.04
N SER A 180 -35.35 -5.55 16.60
CA SER A 180 -35.94 -4.42 15.88
C SER A 180 -34.93 -3.40 15.33
N LYS A 181 -33.67 -3.46 15.76
CA LYS A 181 -32.57 -2.66 15.21
C LYS A 181 -31.79 -3.37 14.11
N VAL A 182 -32.11 -4.63 13.81
CA VAL A 182 -31.46 -5.40 12.76
C VAL A 182 -32.18 -5.13 11.44
N ASN A 183 -31.52 -4.40 10.56
CA ASN A 183 -31.98 -4.19 9.20
C ASN A 183 -31.25 -5.16 8.26
N VAL A 184 -32.00 -6.00 7.56
CA VAL A 184 -31.44 -6.88 6.54
C VAL A 184 -31.31 -6.11 5.24
N PHE A 185 -30.08 -6.01 4.73
CA PHE A 185 -29.75 -5.35 3.48
C PHE A 185 -29.27 -6.38 2.46
N THR A 186 -29.80 -6.34 1.24
CA THR A 186 -29.56 -7.35 0.19
C THR A 186 -28.68 -6.85 -0.95
N LYS A 187 -28.10 -5.65 -0.80
CA LYS A 187 -27.14 -5.08 -1.76
C LYS A 187 -25.72 -5.18 -1.21
N ARG A 188 -24.76 -4.60 -1.92
CA ARG A 188 -23.35 -4.56 -1.51
C ARG A 188 -23.20 -3.67 -0.29
N MET A 189 -22.23 -3.96 0.56
CA MET A 189 -22.09 -3.27 1.85
C MET A 189 -21.83 -1.77 1.63
N GLU A 190 -20.98 -1.43 0.68
CA GLU A 190 -20.62 -0.06 0.29
C GLU A 190 -21.79 0.76 -0.30
N ASP A 191 -22.88 0.10 -0.72
CA ASP A 191 -24.09 0.80 -1.20
C ASP A 191 -24.97 1.34 -0.03
N ALA A 192 -24.65 0.99 1.22
CA ALA A 192 -25.41 1.39 2.41
C ALA A 192 -25.08 2.82 2.85
N LYS A 193 -25.86 3.80 2.38
CA LYS A 193 -25.67 5.25 2.65
C LYS A 193 -25.69 5.65 4.14
N GLU A 194 -26.34 4.86 4.99
CA GLU A 194 -26.49 5.15 6.42
C GLU A 194 -25.50 4.34 7.28
N ALA A 195 -24.58 3.59 6.67
CA ALA A 195 -23.60 2.81 7.40
C ALA A 195 -22.62 3.72 8.16
N GLN A 196 -22.43 3.43 9.45
CA GLN A 196 -21.44 4.10 10.30
C GLN A 196 -20.06 3.44 10.21
N GLY A 197 -20.00 2.26 9.61
CA GLY A 197 -18.79 1.49 9.40
C GLY A 197 -19.10 0.24 8.58
N PHE A 198 -18.05 -0.32 7.98
CA PHE A 198 -18.11 -1.56 7.23
C PHE A 198 -17.28 -2.61 7.95
N VAL A 199 -17.70 -3.87 7.83
CA VAL A 199 -16.95 -5.02 8.33
C VAL A 199 -16.20 -5.61 7.16
N ASP A 200 -14.88 -5.67 7.29
CA ASP A 200 -14.02 -6.42 6.39
C ASP A 200 -13.97 -7.89 6.84
N PHE A 201 -14.20 -8.82 5.93
CA PHE A 201 -14.04 -10.26 6.14
C PHE A 201 -12.58 -10.65 5.97
N ALA A 202 -11.76 -10.03 6.81
CA ALA A 202 -10.32 -10.07 6.70
C ALA A 202 -9.73 -11.44 7.04
N ASN A 203 -8.68 -11.79 6.33
CA ASN A 203 -7.75 -12.84 6.73
C ASN A 203 -7.05 -12.46 8.05
N ARG A 204 -6.60 -13.46 8.81
CA ARG A 204 -5.82 -13.25 10.05
C ARG A 204 -4.61 -12.33 9.82
N GLN A 205 -4.04 -12.44 8.64
CA GLN A 205 -2.98 -11.59 8.11
C GLN A 205 -3.62 -10.81 6.98
N ILE A 206 -3.68 -9.49 7.10
CA ILE A 206 -4.28 -8.63 6.05
C ILE A 206 -3.61 -8.96 4.71
N HIS A 207 -4.42 -9.20 3.68
CA HIS A 207 -4.04 -9.67 2.36
C HIS A 207 -3.20 -10.96 2.34
N ILE A 208 -3.30 -11.84 3.35
CA ILE A 208 -2.46 -13.05 3.42
C ILE A 208 -0.94 -12.68 3.32
N HIS A 209 -0.57 -11.52 3.87
CA HIS A 209 0.79 -10.93 3.83
C HIS A 209 1.31 -10.44 2.47
N LEU A 210 0.53 -10.47 1.40
CA LEU A 210 1.02 -10.14 0.06
C LEU A 210 -0.10 -9.63 -0.85
N ILE A 211 0.21 -8.78 -1.82
CA ILE A 211 -0.80 -8.35 -2.80
C ILE A 211 -0.86 -9.39 -3.92
N PHE A 212 -1.97 -10.14 -4.04
CA PHE A 212 -2.15 -11.20 -5.04
C PHE A 212 -3.42 -11.06 -5.87
N PRO A 213 -3.53 -11.79 -7.00
CA PRO A 213 -4.71 -11.77 -7.87
C PRO A 213 -5.90 -12.49 -7.22
N SER A 214 -6.62 -11.78 -6.37
CA SER A 214 -7.88 -12.23 -5.74
C SER A 214 -8.87 -11.08 -5.67
N ALA A 215 -10.14 -11.42 -5.66
CA ALA A 215 -11.25 -10.49 -5.49
C ALA A 215 -12.31 -11.08 -4.57
N THR A 216 -11.88 -11.57 -3.40
CA THR A 216 -12.82 -11.72 -2.30
C THR A 216 -13.17 -10.35 -1.72
N GLN A 217 -14.07 -10.31 -0.74
CA GLN A 217 -14.57 -9.05 -0.20
C GLN A 217 -13.46 -8.17 0.41
N GLU A 218 -12.47 -8.77 1.08
CA GLU A 218 -11.29 -8.05 1.60
C GLU A 218 -10.51 -7.38 0.46
N GLU A 219 -10.19 -8.13 -0.60
CA GLU A 219 -9.38 -7.59 -1.69
C GLU A 219 -10.08 -6.50 -2.51
N ILE A 220 -11.41 -6.55 -2.63
CA ILE A 220 -12.20 -5.53 -3.34
C ILE A 220 -12.30 -4.24 -2.52
N LEU A 221 -12.42 -4.33 -1.19
CA LEU A 221 -12.57 -3.15 -0.32
C LEU A 221 -11.26 -2.41 -0.05
N CYS A 222 -10.12 -3.06 -0.22
CA CYS A 222 -8.80 -2.48 0.05
C CYS A 222 -8.14 -1.79 -1.15
N GLU A 223 -8.84 -1.65 -2.27
CA GLU A 223 -8.39 -0.94 -3.49
C GLU A 223 -9.01 0.45 -3.63
#